data_AF-D6D7N9-F1
#
_entry.id   AF-D6D7N9-F1
#
_cell.length_a   1.000
_cell.length_b   1.000
_cell.length_c   1.000
_cell.angle_alpha   90.00
_cell.angle_beta   90.00
_cell.angle_gamma   90.00
#
_symmetry.space_group_name_H-M   'P 1'
#
loop_
_entity.id
_entity.type
_entity.pdbx_description
1 polymer ?
#
loop_
_entity_poly.entity_id
_entity_poly.type
_entity_poly.pdbx_seq_one_letter_code
_entity_poly.pdbx_strand_id
1 'polypeptide(L)'
;MRELSKETSLQRVMRASGRVPVQCSCSVCKQQCHTPCLGTPDDIERIIDAGYADRLALTNWAAGIFLGVINIAIPMIQPVAGKEYCAFFENGLCILHDKGLKPTEGRLSHHTVRKDNFNPAMSIAWNVAKEWLMPENEDVLSRVVNKFLNARKP
;
A
#
# COMPACT_ATOMS: atom_id res chain seq x y z
N MET A 1 -14.46 28.59 -12.37
CA MET A 1 -13.66 27.55 -13.05
C MET A 1 -13.41 26.47 -12.01
N ARG A 2 -14.08 25.31 -12.10
CA ARG A 2 -13.85 24.22 -11.14
C ARG A 2 -12.45 23.68 -11.42
N GLU A 3 -11.54 23.77 -10.46
CA GLU A 3 -10.30 22.99 -10.49
C GLU A 3 -10.70 21.54 -10.77
N LEU A 4 -10.25 21.00 -11.90
CA LEU A 4 -10.28 19.55 -12.12
C LEU A 4 -9.36 18.98 -11.04
N SER A 5 -9.94 18.45 -9.96
CA SER A 5 -9.17 17.85 -8.87
C SER A 5 -8.25 16.78 -9.46
N LYS A 6 -6.94 16.93 -9.26
CA LYS A 6 -5.92 15.97 -9.72
C LYS A 6 -6.32 14.57 -9.22
N GLU A 7 -6.25 13.58 -10.11
CA GLU A 7 -6.52 12.17 -9.76
C GLU A 7 -5.61 11.76 -8.59
N THR A 8 -6.18 11.14 -7.56
CA THR A 8 -5.45 10.64 -6.40
C THR A 8 -4.71 9.34 -6.74
N SER A 9 -3.69 8.98 -5.95
CA SER A 9 -2.97 7.71 -6.10
C SER A 9 -3.91 6.49 -6.03
N LEU A 10 -4.90 6.52 -5.11
CA LEU A 10 -5.91 5.47 -5.02
C LEU A 10 -6.72 5.36 -6.33
N GLN A 11 -7.19 6.48 -6.89
CA GLN A 11 -7.97 6.48 -8.13
C GLN A 11 -7.15 5.93 -9.32
N ARG A 12 -5.86 6.29 -9.42
CA ARG A 12 -4.95 5.74 -10.44
C ARG A 12 -4.82 4.22 -10.32
N VAL A 13 -4.60 3.70 -9.11
CA VAL A 13 -4.47 2.25 -8.87
C VAL A 13 -5.80 1.54 -9.15
N MET A 14 -6.93 2.11 -8.75
CA MET A 14 -8.27 1.58 -9.05
C MET A 14 -8.49 1.49 -10.56
N ARG A 15 -8.18 2.56 -11.30
CA ARG A 15 -8.33 2.62 -12.76
C ARG A 15 -7.45 1.59 -13.47
N ALA A 16 -6.20 1.44 -13.05
CA ALA A 16 -5.26 0.48 -13.68
C ALA A 16 -5.61 -0.98 -13.36
N SER A 17 -6.04 -1.27 -12.14
CA SER A 17 -6.35 -2.64 -11.70
C SER A 17 -7.80 -3.07 -12.02
N GLY A 18 -8.69 -2.12 -12.31
CA GLY A 18 -10.13 -2.35 -12.45
C GLY A 18 -10.81 -2.74 -11.14
N ARG A 19 -10.18 -2.44 -9.99
CA ARG A 19 -10.67 -2.82 -8.66
C ARG A 19 -11.26 -1.64 -7.92
N VAL A 20 -12.20 -1.93 -7.04
CA VAL A 20 -12.83 -0.95 -6.16
C VAL A 20 -12.58 -1.32 -4.70
N PRO A 21 -12.57 -0.35 -3.77
CA PRO A 21 -12.39 -0.63 -2.36
C PRO A 21 -13.46 -1.58 -1.80
N VAL A 22 -13.03 -2.59 -1.05
CA VAL A 22 -13.91 -3.54 -0.36
C VAL A 22 -13.45 -3.72 1.08
N GLN A 23 -14.40 -3.79 2.02
CA GLN A 23 -14.16 -4.20 3.41
C GLN A 23 -14.80 -5.56 3.64
N CYS A 24 -14.00 -6.52 4.12
CA CYS A 24 -14.45 -7.86 4.44
C CYS A 24 -13.64 -8.42 5.61
N SER A 25 -14.33 -9.04 6.56
CA SER A 25 -13.76 -9.63 7.79
C SER A 25 -13.90 -11.16 7.82
N CYS A 26 -14.17 -11.80 6.67
CA CYS A 26 -14.21 -13.26 6.57
C CYS A 26 -12.82 -13.87 6.85
N SER A 27 -12.79 -15.15 7.20
CA SER A 27 -11.54 -15.87 7.49
C SER A 27 -10.54 -15.78 6.33
N VAL A 28 -10.98 -15.96 5.09
CA VAL A 28 -10.09 -15.89 3.91
C VAL A 28 -9.45 -14.52 3.73
N CYS A 29 -10.20 -13.43 3.94
CA CYS A 29 -9.66 -12.07 3.87
C CYS A 29 -8.70 -11.77 5.04
N LYS A 30 -8.97 -12.29 6.24
CA LYS A 30 -8.06 -12.19 7.38
C LYS A 30 -6.73 -12.89 7.11
N GLN A 31 -6.76 -14.05 6.44
CA GLN A 31 -5.54 -14.79 6.08
C GLN A 31 -4.62 -14.03 5.12
N GLN A 32 -5.13 -13.07 4.34
CA GLN A 32 -4.27 -12.24 3.50
C GLN A 32 -3.31 -11.36 4.30
N CYS A 33 -3.59 -11.10 5.59
CA CYS A 33 -2.69 -10.36 6.47
C CYS A 33 -1.41 -11.13 6.84
N HIS A 34 -1.24 -12.39 6.43
CA HIS A 34 0.06 -13.09 6.50
C HIS A 34 1.16 -12.35 5.71
N THR A 35 0.77 -11.63 4.66
CA THR A 35 1.66 -10.75 3.92
C THR A 35 1.25 -9.30 4.17
N PRO A 36 2.17 -8.42 4.60
CA PRO A 36 1.88 -6.99 4.70
C PRO A 36 1.42 -6.45 3.34
N CYS A 37 0.27 -5.78 3.33
CA CYS A 37 -0.21 -5.11 2.12
C CYS A 37 0.54 -3.80 1.87
N LEU A 38 0.70 -3.46 0.61
CA LEU A 38 1.41 -2.29 0.13
C LEU A 38 0.53 -1.03 0.11
N GLY A 39 1.12 0.09 0.52
CA GLY A 39 0.52 1.43 0.49
C GLY A 39 1.19 2.36 -0.52
N THR A 40 0.42 3.28 -1.08
CA THR A 40 0.95 4.42 -1.82
C THR A 40 1.59 5.43 -0.84
N PRO A 41 2.38 6.41 -1.31
CA PRO A 41 2.91 7.46 -0.43
C PRO A 41 1.83 8.15 0.42
N ASP A 42 0.65 8.42 -0.15
CA ASP A 42 -0.50 9.00 0.57
C ASP A 42 -1.08 8.08 1.65
N ASP A 43 -1.08 6.75 1.44
CA ASP A 43 -1.50 5.81 2.48
C ASP A 43 -0.52 5.87 3.66
N ILE A 44 0.78 5.84 3.34
CA ILE A 44 1.82 5.81 4.37
C ILE A 44 1.87 7.12 5.14
N GLU A 45 1.72 8.26 4.48
CA GLU A 45 1.62 9.56 5.15
C GLU A 45 0.46 9.53 6.17
N ARG A 46 -0.72 9.05 5.78
CA ARG A 46 -1.87 8.94 6.69
C ARG A 46 -1.65 7.95 7.85
N ILE A 47 -0.94 6.84 7.61
CA ILE A 47 -0.60 5.86 8.65
C ILE A 47 0.37 6.48 9.67
N ILE A 48 1.38 7.24 9.20
CA ILE A 48 2.31 7.95 10.08
C ILE A 48 1.57 9.03 10.88
N ASP A 49 0.72 9.82 10.23
CA ASP A 49 -0.07 10.88 10.88
C ASP A 49 -1.03 10.31 11.94
N ALA A 50 -1.47 9.05 11.77
CA ALA A 50 -2.28 8.32 12.74
C ALA A 50 -1.47 7.70 13.90
N GLY A 51 -0.16 7.93 13.97
CA GLY A 51 0.70 7.48 15.07
C GLY A 51 1.26 6.07 14.91
N TYR A 52 1.25 5.50 13.71
CA TYR A 52 1.69 4.12 13.46
C TYR A 52 3.04 4.01 12.73
N ALA A 53 3.90 5.02 12.87
CA ALA A 53 5.21 5.05 12.22
C ALA A 53 6.14 3.89 12.68
N ASP A 54 5.96 3.42 13.91
CA ASP A 54 6.68 2.30 14.53
C ASP A 54 6.43 0.96 13.82
N ARG A 55 5.31 0.83 13.10
CA ARG A 55 4.91 -0.38 12.37
C ARG A 55 5.32 -0.36 10.90
N LEU A 56 6.13 0.61 10.50
CA LEU A 56 6.60 0.82 9.14
C LEU A 56 8.13 0.66 9.04
N ALA A 57 8.63 0.23 7.89
CA ALA A 57 10.06 0.20 7.58
C ALA A 57 10.37 0.55 6.13
N LEU A 58 11.62 0.98 5.89
CA LEU A 58 12.19 1.05 4.56
C LEU A 58 12.22 -0.36 3.95
N THR A 59 11.69 -0.47 2.74
CA THR A 59 11.46 -1.73 2.03
C THR A 59 11.94 -1.58 0.60
N ASN A 60 12.74 -2.52 0.10
CA ASN A 60 13.09 -2.60 -1.31
C ASN A 60 12.18 -3.63 -1.98
N TRP A 61 11.17 -3.18 -2.71
CA TRP A 61 10.21 -4.05 -3.37
C TRP A 61 10.78 -4.55 -4.70
N ALA A 62 11.00 -5.87 -4.82
CA ALA A 62 11.67 -6.50 -5.95
C ALA A 62 10.76 -7.34 -6.86
N ALA A 63 9.46 -7.50 -6.52
CA ALA A 63 8.55 -8.34 -7.31
C ALA A 63 8.41 -7.87 -8.77
N GLY A 64 8.56 -6.58 -9.05
CA GLY A 64 8.56 -6.05 -10.43
C GLY A 64 9.70 -6.58 -11.29
N ILE A 65 10.86 -6.91 -10.70
CA ILE A 65 11.99 -7.52 -11.41
C ILE A 65 11.62 -8.94 -11.84
N PHE A 66 11.06 -9.73 -10.92
CA PHE A 66 10.63 -11.10 -11.22
C PHE A 66 9.47 -11.16 -12.22
N LEU A 67 8.65 -10.11 -12.28
CA LEU A 67 7.59 -9.95 -13.28
C LEU A 67 8.08 -9.38 -14.63
N GLY A 68 9.35 -8.97 -14.74
CA GLY A 68 9.92 -8.42 -15.97
C GLY A 68 9.42 -7.02 -16.34
N VAL A 69 8.85 -6.26 -15.40
CA VAL A 69 8.30 -4.91 -15.65
C VAL A 69 9.23 -3.76 -15.29
N ILE A 70 10.28 -4.03 -14.52
CA ILE A 70 11.31 -3.07 -14.12
C ILE A 70 12.61 -3.83 -13.83
N ASN A 71 13.75 -3.16 -13.90
CA ASN A 71 15.08 -3.75 -13.68
C ASN A 71 15.74 -3.32 -12.36
N ILE A 72 15.03 -2.57 -11.52
CA ILE A 72 15.50 -2.09 -10.21
C ILE A 72 14.46 -2.39 -9.13
N ALA A 73 14.93 -2.54 -7.89
CA ALA A 73 14.03 -2.62 -6.74
C ALA A 73 13.49 -1.22 -6.43
N ILE A 74 12.23 -1.14 -6.04
CA ILE A 74 11.57 0.15 -5.73
C ILE A 74 11.69 0.40 -4.23
N PRO A 75 12.38 1.47 -3.79
CA PRO A 75 12.44 1.85 -2.40
C PRO A 75 11.08 2.42 -1.95
N MET A 76 10.54 1.85 -0.88
CA MET A 76 9.22 2.16 -0.34
C MET A 76 9.30 2.22 1.18
N ILE A 77 8.35 2.91 1.83
CA ILE A 77 8.09 2.73 3.26
C ILE A 77 6.84 1.89 3.37
N GLN A 78 6.89 0.73 4.03
CA GLN A 78 5.77 -0.21 4.05
C GLN A 78 5.54 -0.81 5.44
N PRO A 79 4.33 -1.32 5.71
CA PRO A 79 4.06 -2.11 6.91
C PRO A 79 5.05 -3.27 7.07
N VAL A 80 5.57 -3.43 8.28
CA VAL A 80 6.50 -4.53 8.57
C VAL A 80 5.77 -5.86 8.71
N ALA A 81 6.45 -6.94 8.34
CA ALA A 81 6.04 -8.28 8.71
C ALA A 81 6.33 -8.50 10.20
N GLY A 82 5.33 -8.95 10.95
CA GLY A 82 5.53 -9.56 12.25
C GLY A 82 5.95 -11.03 12.11
N LYS A 83 5.88 -11.79 13.20
CA LYS A 83 6.31 -13.20 13.21
C LYS A 83 5.50 -14.08 12.23
N GLU A 84 4.19 -13.93 12.24
CA GLU A 84 3.28 -14.73 11.39
C GLU A 84 2.38 -13.85 10.51
N TYR A 85 2.06 -12.65 10.96
CA TYR A 85 1.17 -11.72 10.26
C TYR A 85 1.80 -10.34 10.18
N CYS A 86 1.24 -9.49 9.32
CA CYS A 86 1.51 -8.06 9.26
C CYS A 86 1.43 -7.41 10.64
N ALA A 87 2.30 -6.42 10.90
CA ALA A 87 2.34 -5.68 12.17
C ALA A 87 1.02 -5.00 12.56
N PHE A 88 0.07 -4.83 11.64
CA PHE A 88 -1.27 -4.29 11.93
C PHE A 88 -2.31 -5.36 12.28
N PHE A 89 -1.97 -6.65 12.29
CA PHE A 89 -2.89 -7.72 12.62
C PHE A 89 -2.89 -7.99 14.12
N GLU A 90 -3.99 -7.68 14.80
CA GLU A 90 -4.17 -7.90 16.23
C GLU A 90 -5.57 -8.45 16.51
N ASN A 91 -5.69 -9.36 17.48
CA ASN A 91 -6.99 -9.90 17.91
C ASN A 91 -7.85 -10.45 16.76
N GLY A 92 -7.21 -11.03 15.75
CA GLY A 92 -7.89 -11.66 14.61
C GLY A 92 -8.37 -10.72 13.51
N LEU A 93 -8.01 -9.42 13.56
CA LEU A 93 -8.36 -8.45 12.51
C LEU A 93 -7.26 -7.39 12.34
N CYS A 94 -7.22 -6.75 11.17
CA CYS A 94 -6.35 -5.59 10.97
C CYS A 94 -6.85 -4.41 11.82
N ILE A 95 -6.00 -3.79 12.63
CA ILE A 95 -6.37 -2.62 13.46
C ILE A 95 -6.70 -1.37 12.62
N LEU A 96 -6.36 -1.38 11.33
CA LEU A 96 -6.68 -0.32 10.36
C LEU A 96 -8.01 -0.57 9.61
N HIS A 97 -8.69 -1.70 9.85
CA HIS A 97 -9.80 -2.19 9.04
C HIS A 97 -10.92 -1.15 8.86
N ASP A 98 -11.37 -0.57 9.98
CA ASP A 98 -12.50 0.37 10.02
C ASP A 98 -12.06 1.84 10.09
N LYS A 99 -10.75 2.10 10.04
CA LYS A 99 -10.18 3.45 10.23
C LYS A 99 -10.01 4.23 8.92
N GLY A 100 -10.29 3.60 7.77
CA GLY A 100 -9.95 4.19 6.46
C GLY A 100 -8.44 4.32 6.21
N LEU A 101 -7.62 3.66 7.03
CA LEU A 101 -6.15 3.71 7.01
C LEU A 101 -5.50 2.48 6.37
N LYS A 102 -6.27 1.46 6.00
CA LYS A 102 -5.73 0.28 5.34
C LYS A 102 -4.98 0.70 4.06
N PRO A 103 -3.75 0.20 3.82
CA PRO A 103 -3.02 0.46 2.59
C PRO A 103 -3.82 0.11 1.32
N THR A 104 -3.57 0.81 0.22
CA THR A 104 -4.32 0.68 -1.05
C THR A 104 -4.41 -0.77 -1.52
N GLU A 105 -3.31 -1.54 -1.47
CA GLU A 105 -3.37 -2.95 -1.86
C GLU A 105 -4.37 -3.73 -1.01
N GLY A 106 -4.34 -3.51 0.30
CA GLY A 106 -5.27 -4.14 1.22
C GLY A 106 -6.72 -3.70 1.01
N ARG A 107 -6.98 -2.46 0.59
CA ARG A 107 -8.32 -1.95 0.30
C ARG A 107 -8.90 -2.52 -0.99
N LEU A 108 -8.05 -2.81 -1.97
CA LEU A 108 -8.46 -3.31 -3.29
C LEU A 108 -8.40 -4.84 -3.40
N SER A 109 -7.83 -5.52 -2.40
CA SER A 109 -7.82 -6.97 -2.30
C SER A 109 -9.09 -7.53 -1.65
N HIS A 110 -9.61 -8.61 -2.21
CA HIS A 110 -10.79 -9.32 -1.72
C HIS A 110 -10.70 -10.81 -2.05
N HIS A 111 -11.34 -11.70 -1.28
CA HIS A 111 -11.24 -13.14 -1.49
C HIS A 111 -11.88 -13.63 -2.81
N THR A 112 -12.71 -12.82 -3.47
CA THR A 112 -13.26 -13.12 -4.80
C THR A 112 -12.36 -12.67 -5.94
N VAL A 113 -11.29 -11.92 -5.63
CA VAL A 113 -10.26 -11.56 -6.60
C VAL A 113 -9.59 -12.84 -7.06
N ARG A 114 -9.78 -13.16 -8.33
CA ARG A 114 -9.02 -14.23 -8.98
C ARG A 114 -7.60 -13.72 -9.26
N LYS A 115 -6.65 -14.65 -9.34
CA LYS A 115 -5.29 -14.32 -9.79
C LYS A 115 -5.40 -13.53 -11.07
N ASP A 116 -4.79 -12.35 -11.09
CA ASP A 116 -4.62 -11.56 -12.29
C ASP A 116 -4.06 -12.52 -13.36
N ASN A 117 -4.57 -12.48 -14.60
CA ASN A 117 -4.22 -13.43 -15.68
C ASN A 117 -2.76 -13.26 -16.17
N PHE A 118 -1.81 -13.07 -15.25
CA PHE A 118 -0.42 -12.70 -15.45
C PHE A 118 -0.21 -11.37 -16.18
N ASN A 119 -1.23 -10.51 -16.30
CA ASN A 119 -1.05 -9.15 -16.80
C ASN A 119 -0.52 -8.25 -15.67
N PRO A 120 0.77 -7.86 -15.67
CA PRO A 120 1.33 -7.06 -14.59
C PRO A 120 0.72 -5.66 -14.53
N ALA A 121 0.21 -5.14 -15.65
CA ALA A 121 -0.41 -3.81 -15.70
C ALA A 121 -1.68 -3.72 -14.83
N MET A 122 -2.34 -4.85 -14.57
CA MET A 122 -3.51 -4.92 -13.70
C MET A 122 -3.16 -5.25 -12.24
N SER A 123 -1.92 -5.63 -11.95
CA SER A 123 -1.49 -6.02 -10.61
C SER A 123 -1.59 -4.84 -9.65
N ILE A 124 -2.32 -5.03 -8.55
CA ILE A 124 -2.47 -3.99 -7.53
C ILE A 124 -1.11 -3.65 -6.92
N ALA A 125 -0.31 -4.66 -6.57
CA ALA A 125 1.03 -4.49 -6.01
C ALA A 125 1.93 -3.65 -6.92
N TRP A 126 1.96 -3.97 -8.21
CA TRP A 126 2.73 -3.19 -9.19
C TRP A 126 2.23 -1.75 -9.29
N ASN A 127 0.91 -1.56 -9.38
CA ASN A 127 0.34 -0.23 -9.50
C ASN A 127 0.59 0.62 -8.25
N VAL A 128 0.55 0.03 -7.05
CA VAL A 128 0.95 0.72 -5.81
C VAL A 128 2.44 1.05 -5.83
N ALA A 129 3.31 0.13 -6.24
CA ALA A 129 4.75 0.36 -6.28
C ALA A 129 5.14 1.48 -7.27
N LYS A 130 4.46 1.58 -8.42
CA LYS A 130 4.65 2.69 -9.38
C LYS A 130 4.40 4.06 -8.78
N GLU A 131 3.46 4.19 -7.85
CA GLU A 131 3.17 5.48 -7.20
C GLU A 131 4.39 6.03 -6.42
N TRP A 132 5.34 5.19 -6.05
CA TRP A 132 6.60 5.62 -5.41
C TRP A 132 7.64 6.15 -6.39
N LEU A 133 7.43 5.95 -7.70
CA LEU A 133 8.32 6.41 -8.77
C LEU A 133 7.73 7.59 -9.56
N MET A 134 6.46 7.92 -9.33
CA MET A 134 5.75 8.94 -10.10
C MET A 134 6.21 10.35 -9.70
N PRO A 135 6.68 11.19 -10.66
CA PRO A 135 7.03 12.58 -10.38
C PRO A 135 5.88 13.38 -9.77
N GLU A 136 4.64 13.05 -10.13
CA GLU A 136 3.44 13.69 -9.59
C GLU A 136 3.27 13.55 -8.07
N ASN A 137 3.98 12.60 -7.47
CA ASN A 137 3.97 12.30 -6.04
C ASN A 137 5.23 12.82 -5.32
N GLU A 138 6.11 13.58 -5.97
CA GLU A 138 7.35 14.09 -5.37
C GLU A 138 7.10 14.83 -4.05
N ASP A 139 6.11 15.72 -4.00
CA ASP A 139 5.76 16.47 -2.80
C ASP A 139 5.38 15.56 -1.62
N VAL A 140 4.57 14.51 -1.87
CA VAL A 140 4.18 13.56 -0.82
C VAL A 140 5.33 12.64 -0.44
N LEU A 141 6.19 12.26 -1.38
CA LEU A 141 7.40 11.47 -1.12
C LEU A 141 8.35 12.21 -0.18
N SER A 142 8.61 13.50 -0.41
CA SER A 142 9.44 14.30 0.49
C SER A 142 8.83 14.41 1.88
N ARG A 143 7.51 14.66 1.99
CA ARG A 143 6.82 14.73 3.29
C ARG A 143 6.85 13.41 4.04
N VAL A 144 6.54 12.29 3.38
CA VAL A 144 6.43 10.98 4.03
C VAL A 144 7.79 10.50 4.54
N VAL A 145 8.87 10.71 3.77
CA VAL A 145 10.23 10.37 4.21
C VAL A 145 10.63 11.21 5.42
N ASN A 146 10.39 12.53 5.38
CA ASN A 146 10.70 13.41 6.50
C ASN A 146 9.90 13.03 7.76
N LYS A 147 8.59 12.78 7.63
CA LYS A 147 7.72 12.34 8.74
C LYS A 147 8.21 11.01 9.32
N PHE A 148 8.51 10.04 8.46
CA PHE A 148 8.99 8.72 8.88
C PHE A 148 10.32 8.80 9.65
N LEU A 149 11.29 9.57 9.13
CA LEU A 149 12.58 9.75 9.80
C LEU A 149 12.43 10.50 11.12
N ASN A 150 11.60 11.55 11.18
CA ASN A 150 11.37 12.32 12.39
C ASN A 150 10.67 11.50 13.49
N ALA A 151 9.69 10.67 13.12
CA ALA A 151 8.98 9.80 14.06
C ALA A 151 9.87 8.70 14.67
N ARG A 152 11.05 8.44 14.08
CA ARG A 152 12.02 7.44 14.53
C ARG A 152 13.29 8.04 15.09
N LYS A 153 13.34 9.37 15.29
CA LYS A 153 14.42 9.98 16.06
C LYS A 153 14.36 9.45 17.51
N PRO A 154 15.50 9.05 18.10
CA PRO A 154 15.56 8.58 19.47
C PRO A 154 15.20 9.68 20.48
#